data_AF-A0A850HR08-F1
#
_entry.id   AF-A0A850HR08-F1
#
_cell.length_a   1.000
_cell.length_b   1.000
_cell.length_c   1.000
_cell.angle_alpha   90.00
_cell.angle_beta   90.00
_cell.angle_gamma   90.00
#
_symmetry.space_group_name_H-M   'P 1'
#
loop_
_entity.id
_entity.type
_entity.pdbx_description
1 polymer ?
#
loop_
_entity_poly.entity_id
_entity_poly.type
_entity_poly.pdbx_seq_one_letter_code
_entity_poly.pdbx_strand_id
1 'polypeptide(L)'
;MNVPRNVLWFEVLLYLSLTLDALSVAFQDRTPTAVRTEQMITGETLTAGCMILLLVYFVRLAARHRKNWPRWALAAMLVLSVISLVQVMGERGLELDSAIEVVSCILTTAGLYYSFTGDAQGWFNA
;
A
#
# COMPACT_ATOMS: atom_id res chain seq x y z
N MET A 1 -4.94 -23.35 14.12
CA MET A 1 -3.70 -22.60 14.41
C MET A 1 -4.09 -21.16 14.72
N ASN A 2 -3.79 -20.65 15.91
CA ASN A 2 -4.04 -19.25 16.24
C ASN A 2 -3.01 -18.39 15.51
N VAL A 3 -3.48 -17.41 14.74
CA VAL A 3 -2.62 -16.40 14.10
C VAL A 3 -2.10 -15.48 15.22
N PRO A 4 -0.79 -15.18 15.28
CA PRO A 4 -0.26 -14.27 16.28
C PRO A 4 -0.89 -12.90 16.15
N ARG A 5 -1.11 -12.22 17.29
CA ARG A 5 -1.76 -10.90 17.32
C ARG A 5 -1.07 -9.86 16.43
N ASN A 6 0.26 -9.88 16.37
CA ASN A 6 1.03 -8.95 15.52
C ASN A 6 0.84 -9.23 14.03
N VAL A 7 0.68 -10.49 13.62
CA VAL A 7 0.39 -10.86 12.23
C VAL A 7 -1.02 -10.41 11.83
N LEU A 8 -1.97 -10.49 12.77
CA LEU A 8 -3.31 -9.95 12.59
C LEU A 8 -3.29 -8.42 12.41
N TRP A 9 -2.56 -7.68 13.25
CA TRP A 9 -2.43 -6.22 13.09
C TRP A 9 -1.72 -5.85 11.79
N PHE A 10 -0.67 -6.58 11.39
CA PHE A 10 -0.05 -6.42 10.08
C PHE A 10 -1.08 -6.56 8.95
N GLU A 11 -1.87 -7.64 8.95
CA GLU A 11 -2.85 -7.91 7.90
C GLU A 11 -3.95 -6.83 7.85
N VAL A 12 -4.50 -6.46 9.02
CA VAL A 12 -5.56 -5.45 9.12
C VAL A 12 -5.07 -4.07 8.68
N LEU A 13 -3.89 -3.64 9.13
CA LEU A 13 -3.34 -2.33 8.78
C LEU A 13 -3.02 -2.23 7.29
N LEU A 14 -2.46 -3.29 6.69
CA LEU A 14 -2.16 -3.29 5.26
C LEU A 14 -3.42 -3.34 4.40
N TYR A 15 -4.43 -4.13 4.77
CA TYR A 15 -5.69 -4.08 4.04
C TYR A 15 -6.41 -2.74 4.19
N LEU A 16 -6.32 -2.09 5.35
CA LEU A 16 -6.89 -0.76 5.54
C LEU A 16 -6.18 0.27 4.67
N SER A 17 -4.84 0.25 4.62
CA SER A 17 -4.07 1.09 3.67
C SER A 17 -4.50 0.84 2.23
N LEU A 18 -4.54 -0.41 1.78
CA LEU A 18 -4.89 -0.74 0.39
C LEU A 18 -6.34 -0.35 0.05
N THR A 19 -7.23 -0.37 1.04
CA THR A 19 -8.61 0.11 0.87
C THR A 19 -8.64 1.63 0.71
N LEU A 20 -7.84 2.36 1.50
CA LEU A 20 -7.69 3.80 1.33
C LEU A 20 -7.08 4.16 -0.02
N ASP A 21 -6.07 3.42 -0.49
CA ASP A 21 -5.47 3.62 -1.81
C ASP A 21 -6.50 3.40 -2.93
N ALA A 22 -7.32 2.35 -2.80
CA ALA A 22 -8.41 2.09 -3.75
C ALA A 22 -9.49 3.19 -3.73
N LEU A 23 -9.82 3.72 -2.54
CA LEU A 23 -10.73 4.86 -2.42
C LEU A 23 -10.11 6.11 -3.06
N SER A 24 -8.83 6.40 -2.81
CA SER A 24 -8.12 7.54 -3.42
C SER A 24 -8.20 7.49 -4.94
N VAL A 25 -7.89 6.33 -5.52
CA VAL A 25 -8.01 6.10 -6.96
C VAL A 25 -9.45 6.28 -7.43
N ALA A 26 -10.45 5.82 -6.69
CA ALA A 26 -11.86 5.99 -7.07
C ALA A 26 -12.29 7.47 -7.07
N PHE A 27 -11.80 8.27 -6.12
CA PHE A 27 -12.17 9.68 -5.93
C PHE A 27 -11.23 10.68 -6.64
N GLN A 28 -10.16 10.22 -7.28
CA GLN A 28 -9.23 11.07 -8.02
C GLN A 28 -9.95 11.84 -9.15
N ASP A 29 -9.63 13.13 -9.30
CA ASP A 29 -10.18 13.96 -10.37
C ASP A 29 -9.64 13.50 -11.73
N ARG A 30 -10.55 13.00 -12.57
CA ARG A 30 -10.31 12.43 -13.90
C ARG A 30 -10.74 13.38 -15.02
N THR A 31 -10.86 14.67 -14.75
CA THR A 31 -11.23 15.64 -15.80
C THR A 31 -10.13 15.66 -16.88
N PRO A 32 -10.43 15.27 -18.14
CA PRO A 32 -9.46 15.29 -19.22
C PRO A 32 -9.00 16.72 -19.49
N THR A 33 -7.70 16.93 -19.65
CA THR A 33 -7.11 18.23 -20.02
C THR A 33 -6.28 18.08 -21.28
N ALA A 34 -5.91 19.18 -21.92
CA ALA A 34 -5.12 19.17 -23.16
C ALA A 34 -3.79 18.39 -23.06
N VAL A 35 -3.30 18.19 -21.84
CA VAL A 35 -2.08 17.41 -21.52
C VAL A 35 -2.41 15.98 -21.07
N ARG A 36 -3.54 15.76 -20.38
CA ARG A 36 -3.94 14.48 -19.79
C ARG A 36 -5.09 13.85 -20.58
N THR A 37 -4.76 12.93 -21.48
CA THR A 37 -5.73 12.24 -22.34
C THR A 37 -6.51 11.17 -21.58
N GLU A 38 -7.70 10.81 -22.07
CA GLU A 38 -8.54 9.74 -21.50
C GLU A 38 -7.80 8.38 -21.45
N GLN A 39 -6.94 8.11 -22.44
CA GLN A 39 -6.09 6.92 -22.47
C GLN A 39 -5.07 6.91 -21.33
N MET A 40 -4.44 8.04 -21.01
CA MET A 40 -3.53 8.14 -19.87
C MET A 40 -4.26 7.89 -18.55
N ILE A 41 -5.43 8.50 -18.36
CA ILE A 41 -6.24 8.35 -17.14
C ILE A 41 -6.67 6.88 -16.94
N THR A 42 -7.12 6.24 -18.01
CA THR A 42 -7.51 4.83 -17.98
C THR A 42 -6.32 3.93 -17.69
N GLY A 43 -5.16 4.21 -18.30
CA GLY A 43 -3.91 3.50 -18.05
C GLY A 43 -3.47 3.62 -16.59
N GLU A 44 -3.41 4.83 -16.04
CA GLU A 44 -3.07 5.10 -14.63
C GLU A 44 -4.00 4.34 -13.67
N THR A 45 -5.31 4.40 -13.93
CA THR A 45 -6.32 3.72 -13.09
C THR A 45 -6.16 2.20 -13.14
N LEU A 46 -5.92 1.63 -14.32
CA LEU A 46 -5.72 0.19 -14.48
C LEU A 46 -4.44 -0.27 -13.80
N THR A 47 -3.32 0.45 -14.00
CA THR A 47 -2.05 0.15 -13.36
C THR A 47 -2.15 0.24 -11.84
N ALA A 48 -2.80 1.27 -11.30
CA ALA A 48 -3.04 1.41 -9.88
C ALA A 48 -3.87 0.24 -9.33
N GLY A 49 -4.97 -0.11 -9.98
CA GLY A 49 -5.81 -1.26 -9.60
C GLY A 49 -5.06 -2.59 -9.63
N CYS A 50 -4.28 -2.84 -10.68
CA CYS A 50 -3.41 -4.02 -10.79
C CYS A 50 -2.40 -4.08 -9.64
N MET A 51 -1.81 -2.93 -9.28
CA MET A 51 -0.80 -2.86 -8.21
C MET A 51 -1.42 -3.10 -6.83
N ILE A 52 -2.59 -2.52 -6.56
CA ILE A 52 -3.35 -2.77 -5.32
C ILE A 52 -3.66 -4.27 -5.19
N LEU A 53 -4.14 -4.92 -6.25
CA LEU A 53 -4.42 -6.37 -6.22
C LEU A 53 -3.17 -7.22 -5.99
N LEU A 54 -2.04 -6.84 -6.59
CA LEU A 54 -0.75 -7.49 -6.37
C LEU A 54 -0.31 -7.36 -4.91
N LEU A 55 -0.46 -6.18 -4.32
CA LEU A 55 -0.15 -5.92 -2.91
C LEU A 55 -1.08 -6.73 -1.99
N VAL A 56 -2.38 -6.77 -2.24
CA VAL A 56 -3.34 -7.62 -1.51
C VAL A 56 -2.89 -9.08 -1.55
N TYR A 57 -2.45 -9.56 -2.72
CA TYR A 57 -1.92 -10.91 -2.87
C TYR A 57 -0.65 -11.12 -2.02
N PHE A 58 0.28 -10.16 -1.97
CA PHE A 58 1.47 -10.25 -1.12
C PHE A 58 1.14 -10.25 0.37
N VAL A 59 0.17 -9.45 0.83
CA VAL A 59 -0.30 -9.46 2.22
C VAL A 59 -0.85 -10.84 2.57
N ARG A 60 -1.74 -11.38 1.72
CA ARG A 60 -2.32 -12.71 1.90
C ARG A 60 -1.25 -13.82 1.89
N LEU A 61 -0.27 -13.71 0.99
CA LEU A 61 0.83 -14.66 0.89
C LEU A 61 1.72 -14.61 2.13
N ALA A 62 2.03 -13.42 2.66
CA ALA A 62 2.75 -13.26 3.90
C ALA A 62 1.96 -13.90 5.06
N ALA A 63 0.74 -13.42 5.30
CA ALA A 63 -0.06 -13.80 6.47
C ALA A 63 -0.40 -15.30 6.50
N ARG A 64 -0.80 -15.88 5.35
CA ARG A 64 -1.27 -17.28 5.29
C ARG A 64 -0.18 -18.30 4.96
N HIS A 65 0.78 -17.97 4.11
CA HIS A 65 1.82 -18.92 3.69
C HIS A 65 3.13 -18.78 4.47
N ARG A 66 3.18 -17.94 5.50
CA ARG A 66 4.34 -17.74 6.39
C ARG A 66 5.64 -17.37 5.66
N LYS A 67 5.53 -16.87 4.43
CA LYS A 67 6.71 -16.50 3.65
C LYS A 67 7.27 -15.17 4.13
N ASN A 68 8.59 -15.11 4.26
CA ASN A 68 9.34 -13.93 4.68
C ASN A 68 9.63 -12.95 3.53
N TRP A 69 9.79 -13.44 2.29
CA TRP A 69 10.09 -12.62 1.11
C TRP A 69 9.05 -11.51 0.80
N PRO A 70 7.72 -11.74 0.92
CA PRO A 70 6.72 -10.71 0.67
C PRO A 70 6.86 -9.50 1.59
N ARG A 71 7.39 -9.66 2.82
CA ARG A 71 7.62 -8.53 3.73
C ARG A 71 8.63 -7.53 3.15
N TRP A 72 9.70 -8.06 2.54
CA TRP A 72 10.72 -7.24 1.89
C TRP A 72 10.20 -6.61 0.60
N ALA A 73 9.37 -7.31 -0.17
CA ALA A 73 8.72 -6.75 -1.35
C ALA A 73 7.77 -5.59 -0.97
N LEU A 74 6.95 -5.77 0.06
CA LEU A 74 6.06 -4.73 0.60
C LEU A 74 6.85 -3.53 1.14
N ALA A 75 7.96 -3.78 1.84
CA ALA A 75 8.84 -2.71 2.32
C ALA A 75 9.49 -1.93 1.17
N ALA A 76 9.95 -2.62 0.12
CA ALA A 76 10.51 -1.96 -1.06
C ALA A 76 9.46 -1.11 -1.78
N MET A 77 8.23 -1.61 -1.93
CA MET A 77 7.13 -0.82 -2.52
C MET A 77 6.75 0.38 -1.66
N LEU A 78 6.75 0.25 -0.33
CA LEU A 78 6.55 1.38 0.57
C LEU A 78 7.62 2.46 0.36
N VAL A 79 8.90 2.08 0.27
CA VAL A 79 9.99 3.05 0.05
C VAL A 79 9.81 3.78 -1.27
N LEU A 80 9.46 3.07 -2.34
CA LEU A 80 9.17 3.68 -3.64
C LEU A 80 7.98 4.65 -3.57
N SER A 81 6.91 4.27 -2.86
CA SER A 81 5.74 5.12 -2.63
C SER A 81 6.12 6.40 -1.87
N VAL A 82 6.91 6.30 -0.79
CA VAL A 82 7.38 7.48 -0.04
C VAL A 82 8.17 8.45 -0.91
N ILE A 83 9.07 7.95 -1.76
CA ILE A 83 9.86 8.78 -2.68
C ILE A 83 8.93 9.50 -3.67
N SER A 84 7.96 8.78 -4.24
CA SER A 84 6.97 9.34 -5.16
C SER A 84 6.11 10.42 -4.49
N LEU A 85 5.63 10.16 -3.27
CA LEU A 85 4.80 11.08 -2.49
C LEU A 85 5.55 12.39 -2.20
N VAL A 86 6.83 12.31 -1.81
CA VAL A 86 7.66 13.51 -1.56
C VAL A 86 7.82 14.35 -2.84
N GLN A 87 7.97 13.72 -4.00
CA GLN A 87 8.05 14.42 -5.28
C GLN A 87 6.72 15.12 -5.61
N VAL A 88 5.60 14.40 -5.51
CA VAL A 88 4.26 14.93 -5.81
C VAL A 88 3.92 16.10 -4.88
N MET A 89 4.20 15.98 -3.58
CA MET A 89 4.01 17.08 -2.62
C MET A 89 4.87 18.29 -2.94
N GLY A 90 6.10 18.08 -3.42
CA GLY A 90 7.00 19.16 -3.83
C GLY A 90 6.53 19.93 -5.07
N GLU A 91 5.85 19.25 -5.98
CA GLU A 91 5.34 19.86 -7.23
C GLU A 91 3.92 20.45 -7.08
N ARG A 92 3.03 19.78 -6.34
CA ARG A 92 1.58 20.09 -6.32
C ARG A 92 1.06 20.59 -4.97
N GLY A 93 1.85 20.48 -3.90
CA GLY A 93 1.42 20.83 -2.54
C GLY A 93 0.53 19.76 -1.89
N LEU A 94 -0.18 20.13 -0.81
CA LEU A 94 -1.07 19.22 -0.07
C LEU A 94 -2.47 19.20 -0.69
N GLU A 95 -2.70 18.26 -1.60
CA GLU A 95 -4.03 17.92 -2.11
C GLU A 95 -4.71 16.85 -1.25
N LEU A 96 -6.04 16.72 -1.36
CA LEU A 96 -6.81 15.69 -0.64
C LEU A 96 -6.31 14.27 -0.94
N ASP A 97 -5.95 14.01 -2.19
CA ASP A 97 -5.38 12.74 -2.65
C ASP A 97 -4.04 12.44 -1.94
N SER A 98 -3.14 13.44 -1.90
CA SER A 98 -1.86 13.33 -1.18
C SER A 98 -2.05 13.12 0.33
N ALA A 99 -3.09 13.70 0.93
CA ALA A 99 -3.38 13.47 2.35
C ALA A 99 -3.83 12.02 2.63
N ILE A 100 -4.63 11.42 1.75
CA ILE A 100 -5.02 10.01 1.85
C ILE A 100 -3.78 9.12 1.69
N GLU A 101 -2.93 9.41 0.71
CA GLU A 101 -1.68 8.66 0.48
C GLU A 101 -0.72 8.72 1.68
N VAL A 102 -0.63 9.86 2.39
CA VAL A 102 0.13 9.96 3.65
C VAL A 102 -0.43 9.02 4.70
N VAL A 103 -1.75 9.00 4.90
CA VAL A 103 -2.40 8.15 5.90
C VAL A 103 -2.18 6.67 5.56
N SER A 104 -2.36 6.29 4.29
CA SER A 104 -2.03 4.97 3.76
C SER A 104 -0.56 4.60 4.03
N CYS A 105 0.37 5.52 3.75
CA CYS A 105 1.79 5.30 4.00
C CYS A 105 2.08 5.03 5.49
N ILE A 106 1.46 5.80 6.39
CA ILE A 106 1.61 5.60 7.84
C ILE A 106 1.05 4.22 8.25
N LEU A 107 -0.13 3.85 7.75
CA LEU A 107 -0.75 2.55 8.00
C LEU A 107 0.12 1.40 7.48
N THR A 108 0.69 1.54 6.28
CA THR A 108 1.58 0.54 5.68
C THR A 108 2.86 0.39 6.48
N THR A 109 3.45 1.51 6.91
CA THR A 109 4.63 1.53 7.77
C THR A 109 4.35 0.84 9.10
N ALA A 110 3.24 1.18 9.74
CA ALA A 110 2.82 0.57 11.01
C ALA A 110 2.57 -0.94 10.86
N GLY A 111 1.89 -1.34 9.79
CA GLY A 111 1.67 -2.75 9.45
C GLY A 111 2.99 -3.50 9.31
N LEU A 112 3.91 -2.98 8.50
CA LEU A 112 5.25 -3.56 8.33
C LEU A 112 6.03 -3.62 9.64
N TYR A 113 5.95 -2.61 10.50
CA TYR A 113 6.57 -2.62 11.82
C TYR A 113 6.09 -3.80 12.68
N TYR A 114 4.78 -4.08 12.69
CA TYR A 114 4.23 -5.27 13.36
C TYR A 114 4.69 -6.59 12.73
N SER A 115 5.03 -6.61 11.44
CA SER A 115 5.55 -7.81 10.76
C SER A 115 6.98 -8.19 11.19
N PHE A 116 7.75 -7.23 11.71
CA PHE A 116 9.14 -7.42 12.16
C PHE A 116 9.27 -7.53 13.69
N THR A 117 8.19 -7.34 14.45
CA THR A 117 8.23 -7.29 15.91
C THR A 117 7.47 -8.44 16.59
N GLY A 118 7.97 -8.84 17.77
CA GLY A 118 7.32 -9.80 18.67
C GLY A 118 7.03 -11.15 18.02
N ASP A 119 5.84 -11.68 18.30
CA ASP A 119 5.41 -13.04 17.89
C ASP A 119 5.31 -13.25 16.38
N ALA A 120 5.35 -12.17 15.58
CA ALA A 120 5.37 -12.25 14.12
C ALA A 120 6.71 -12.76 13.59
N GLN A 121 7.84 -12.41 14.23
CA GLN A 121 9.16 -12.83 13.76
C GLN A 121 9.31 -14.35 13.80
N GLY A 122 8.80 -15.00 14.86
CA GLY A 122 8.74 -16.45 14.98
C GLY A 122 7.79 -17.09 13.96
N TRP A 123 6.67 -16.45 13.64
CA TRP A 123 5.70 -16.97 12.66
C TRP A 123 6.21 -16.98 11.22
N PHE A 124 7.02 -16.00 10.84
CA PHE A 124 7.58 -15.89 9.48
C PHE A 124 8.94 -16.57 9.30
N ASN A 125 9.61 -16.97 10.39
CA ASN A 125 10.87 -17.72 10.36
C ASN A 125 10.72 -19.20 10.77
N ALA A 126 9.51 -19.65 11.13
CA ALA A 126 9.20 -21.05 11.47
C ALA A 126 8.63 -21.81 10.28
#